data_AF-A0A941IV97-F1
#
_entry.id   AF-A0A941IV97-F1
#
_cell.length_a   1.000
_cell.length_b   1.000
_cell.length_c   1.000
_cell.angle_alpha   90.00
_cell.angle_beta   90.00
_cell.angle_gamma   90.00
#
_symmetry.space_group_name_H-M   'P 1'
#
loop_
_entity.id
_entity.type
_entity.pdbx_description
1 polymer ?
#
loop_
_entity_poly.entity_id
_entity_poly.type
_entity_poly.pdbx_seq_one_letter_code
_entity_poly.pdbx_strand_id
1 'polypeptide(L)'
;MKPFSATRAIMPALPTPAPAPGAPADQEPQQPRRTREFDSALPAAVLQAAEWRYLVRMLYMEAGSPEVPGYPRHLVQEVLWGSAYAGAGFFEAMLTTLSRSPAHRNIRLLRRAVPGELGLARPHSEEPAIVVSQDGILRVRPTVPVEAGAALGPKQEAPTRAKHGYTPPNPGQIESVPAFVEALRLLLTWSGMKLRELEEQSKLMPDSGADGRAVWLARSTVSDMFRRKGKLPKAEMVRALTAVCGLTAADQERWLQARARLEDLSLRGKRAGRRPAAARRDGEKPATR
;
A
#
# COMPACT_ATOMS: atom_id res chain seq x y z
N MET A 1 52.32 44.58 -36.03
CA MET A 1 51.46 43.61 -35.31
C MET A 1 50.24 43.33 -36.19
N LYS A 2 50.08 42.09 -36.67
CA LYS A 2 48.95 41.63 -37.50
C LYS A 2 48.30 40.44 -36.79
N PRO A 3 46.96 40.32 -36.75
CA PRO A 3 46.31 39.18 -36.11
C PRO A 3 46.27 37.97 -37.06
N PHE A 4 46.62 36.80 -36.54
CA PHE A 4 46.51 35.51 -37.20
C PHE A 4 45.04 35.07 -37.23
N SER A 5 44.47 34.90 -38.43
CA SER A 5 43.18 34.24 -38.63
C SER A 5 43.41 32.74 -38.81
N ALA A 6 42.79 31.92 -37.95
CA ALA A 6 42.81 30.47 -38.06
C ALA A 6 41.71 30.01 -39.03
N THR A 7 42.11 29.64 -40.25
CA THR A 7 41.23 29.00 -41.24
C THR A 7 40.96 27.56 -40.82
N ARG A 8 39.71 27.28 -40.41
CA ARG A 8 39.24 25.93 -40.10
C ARG A 8 38.86 25.23 -41.40
N ALA A 9 39.66 24.24 -41.81
CA ALA A 9 39.38 23.40 -42.97
C ALA A 9 38.16 22.51 -42.68
N ILE A 10 37.10 22.69 -43.47
CA ILE A 10 35.92 21.84 -43.50
C ILE A 10 36.26 20.66 -44.42
N MET A 11 36.44 19.46 -43.86
CA MET A 11 36.56 18.23 -44.66
C MET A 11 35.18 17.85 -45.21
N PRO A 12 35.06 17.51 -46.50
CA PRO A 12 33.83 16.97 -47.05
C PRO A 12 33.59 15.55 -46.54
N ALA A 13 32.36 15.29 -46.09
CA ALA A 13 31.89 13.98 -45.68
C ALA A 13 31.94 13.00 -46.87
N LEU A 14 32.55 11.84 -46.66
CA LEU A 14 32.56 10.74 -47.62
C LEU A 14 31.13 10.24 -47.86
N PRO A 15 30.76 9.90 -49.10
CA PRO A 15 29.46 9.31 -49.39
C PRO A 15 29.37 7.89 -48.84
N THR A 16 28.34 7.64 -48.03
CA THR A 16 28.00 6.31 -47.52
C THR A 16 27.56 5.41 -48.69
N PRO A 17 28.13 4.21 -48.85
CA PRO A 17 27.72 3.30 -49.93
C PRO A 17 26.31 2.78 -49.69
N ALA A 18 25.49 2.79 -50.74
CA ALA A 18 24.16 2.20 -50.74
C ALA A 18 24.25 0.67 -50.56
N PRO A 19 23.37 0.05 -49.75
CA PRO A 19 23.37 -1.39 -49.55
C PRO A 19 22.98 -2.12 -50.84
N ALA A 20 23.77 -3.12 -51.21
CA ALA A 20 23.54 -3.95 -52.37
C ALA A 20 22.23 -4.77 -52.23
N PRO A 21 21.39 -4.85 -53.27
CA PRO A 21 20.21 -5.70 -53.27
C PRO A 21 20.62 -7.15 -53.56
N GLY A 22 20.41 -8.08 -52.61
CA GLY A 22 20.47 -9.51 -52.90
C GLY A 22 21.15 -10.43 -51.89
N ALA A 23 21.25 -10.07 -50.61
CA ALA A 23 21.65 -11.05 -49.59
C ALA A 23 20.45 -11.92 -49.18
N PRO A 24 20.54 -13.26 -49.18
CA PRO A 24 19.49 -14.14 -48.68
C PRO A 24 19.29 -13.87 -47.18
N ALA A 25 18.02 -13.85 -46.77
CA ALA A 25 17.61 -13.64 -45.39
C ALA A 25 18.20 -14.71 -44.47
N ASP A 26 19.33 -14.39 -43.84
CA ASP A 26 19.85 -15.13 -42.70
C ASP A 26 18.84 -14.99 -41.56
N GLN A 27 18.35 -16.14 -41.12
CA GLN A 27 17.45 -16.29 -39.99
C GLN A 27 18.12 -15.68 -38.76
N GLU A 28 17.57 -14.54 -38.33
CA GLU A 28 17.87 -13.93 -37.04
C GLU A 28 17.72 -15.03 -35.97
N PRO A 29 18.77 -15.37 -35.19
CA PRO A 29 18.66 -16.38 -34.16
C PRO A 29 17.57 -15.92 -33.21
N GLN A 30 16.45 -16.63 -33.22
CA GLN A 30 15.35 -16.41 -32.30
C GLN A 30 15.91 -16.46 -30.88
N GLN A 31 16.17 -15.29 -30.31
CA GLN A 31 16.48 -15.20 -28.90
C GLN A 31 15.26 -15.78 -28.18
N PRO A 32 15.45 -16.81 -27.33
CA PRO A 32 14.34 -17.36 -26.58
C PRO A 32 13.73 -16.20 -25.81
N ARG A 33 12.47 -15.88 -26.11
CA ARG A 33 11.64 -14.97 -25.32
C ARG A 33 11.64 -15.55 -23.91
N ARG A 34 12.58 -15.11 -23.07
CA ARG A 34 12.56 -15.30 -21.63
C ARG A 34 11.31 -14.56 -21.19
N THR A 35 10.19 -15.28 -21.14
CA THR A 35 9.08 -14.94 -20.27
C THR A 35 9.70 -14.61 -18.92
N ARG A 36 9.64 -13.33 -18.53
CA ARG A 36 9.94 -12.89 -17.18
C ARG A 36 8.96 -13.65 -16.28
N GLU A 37 9.37 -14.84 -15.85
CA GLU A 37 8.86 -15.41 -14.61
C GLU A 37 9.14 -14.35 -13.56
N PHE A 38 8.09 -13.62 -13.19
CA PHE A 38 8.14 -12.73 -12.05
C PHE A 38 8.45 -13.64 -10.86
N ASP A 39 9.71 -13.57 -10.39
CA ASP A 39 10.23 -14.33 -9.28
C ASP A 39 9.19 -14.35 -8.15
N SER A 40 8.60 -15.52 -7.89
CA SER A 40 7.62 -15.74 -6.83
C SER A 40 8.21 -15.44 -5.43
N ALA A 41 9.54 -15.28 -5.35
CA ALA A 41 10.27 -14.79 -4.19
C ALA A 41 10.00 -13.31 -3.85
N LEU A 42 9.72 -12.45 -4.84
CA LEU A 42 9.54 -11.01 -4.59
C LEU A 42 8.27 -10.71 -3.78
N PRO A 43 7.07 -11.25 -4.10
CA PRO A 43 5.88 -11.06 -3.27
C PRO A 43 6.03 -11.57 -1.84
N ALA A 44 6.72 -12.71 -1.66
CA ALA A 44 6.99 -13.29 -0.34
C ALA A 44 7.94 -12.40 0.49
N ALA A 45 9.02 -11.89 -0.12
CA ALA A 45 9.93 -10.95 0.53
C ALA A 45 9.24 -9.63 0.90
N VAL A 46 8.34 -9.13 0.05
CA VAL A 46 7.54 -7.91 0.34
C VAL A 46 6.58 -8.12 1.50
N LEU A 47 5.88 -9.27 1.55
CA LEU A 47 5.00 -9.63 2.66
C LEU A 47 5.78 -9.77 3.97
N GLN A 48 6.91 -10.49 3.94
CA GLN A 48 7.77 -10.68 5.09
C GLN A 48 8.33 -9.35 5.62
N ALA A 49 8.69 -8.42 4.72
CA ALA A 49 9.11 -7.08 5.10
C ALA A 49 7.98 -6.24 5.73
N ALA A 50 6.73 -6.40 5.26
CA ALA A 50 5.57 -5.72 5.83
C ALA A 50 5.23 -6.22 7.24
N GLU A 51 5.25 -7.54 7.45
CA GLU A 51 5.06 -8.16 8.77
C GLU A 51 6.14 -7.72 9.76
N TRP A 52 7.40 -7.69 9.30
CA TRP A 52 8.51 -7.19 10.10
C TRP A 52 8.33 -5.73 10.52
N ARG A 53 7.97 -4.85 9.58
CA ARG A 53 7.69 -3.44 9.89
C ARG A 53 6.59 -3.29 10.93
N TYR A 54 5.52 -4.08 10.84
CA TYR A 54 4.43 -4.07 11.81
C TYR A 54 4.91 -4.46 13.21
N LEU A 55 5.65 -5.56 13.34
CA LEU A 55 6.17 -6.03 14.63
C LEU A 55 7.13 -5.02 15.26
N VAL A 56 8.05 -4.47 14.47
CA VAL A 56 8.99 -3.46 14.96
C VAL A 56 8.27 -2.17 15.36
N ARG A 57 7.24 -1.76 14.61
CA ARG A 57 6.39 -0.62 14.95
C ARG A 57 5.69 -0.83 16.29
N MET A 58 5.12 -2.00 16.53
CA MET A 58 4.47 -2.32 17.81
C MET A 58 5.43 -2.20 18.98
N LEU A 59 6.63 -2.79 18.85
CA LEU A 59 7.66 -2.71 19.90
C LEU A 59 8.18 -1.28 20.11
N TYR A 60 8.32 -0.50 19.05
CA TYR A 60 8.73 0.89 19.15
C TYR A 60 7.70 1.74 19.92
N MET A 61 6.42 1.50 19.70
CA MET A 61 5.34 2.15 20.45
C MET A 61 5.31 1.69 21.91
N GLU A 62 5.45 0.39 22.16
CA GLU A 62 5.47 -0.21 23.51
C GLU A 62 6.66 0.31 24.33
N ALA A 63 7.81 0.51 23.70
CA ALA A 63 9.00 1.09 24.32
C ALA A 63 8.90 2.61 24.58
N GLY A 64 7.76 3.25 24.31
CA GLY A 64 7.57 4.68 24.53
C GLY A 64 8.18 5.57 23.44
N SER A 65 8.40 5.04 22.23
CA SER A 65 9.06 5.74 21.12
C SER A 65 10.45 6.28 21.47
N PRO A 66 11.41 5.41 21.85
CA PRO A 66 12.74 5.84 22.25
C PRO A 66 13.49 6.51 21.08
N GLU A 67 14.42 7.41 21.39
CA GLU A 67 15.28 8.01 20.36
C GLU A 67 16.23 6.95 19.76
N VAL A 68 16.30 6.93 18.43
CA VAL A 68 17.21 6.03 17.70
C VAL A 68 18.46 6.84 17.33
N PRO A 69 19.66 6.50 17.84
CA PRO A 69 20.88 7.24 17.56
C PRO A 69 21.12 7.42 16.06
N GLY A 70 21.35 8.67 15.64
CA GLY A 70 21.59 9.01 14.22
C GLY A 70 20.33 9.14 13.37
N TYR A 71 19.13 8.90 13.90
CA TYR A 71 17.88 9.00 13.14
C TYR A 71 16.86 9.87 13.89
N PRO A 72 16.43 11.01 13.32
CA PRO A 72 15.44 11.86 13.96
C PRO A 72 14.09 11.13 14.04
N ARG A 73 13.30 11.45 15.07
CA ARG A 73 12.03 10.75 15.38
C ARG A 73 11.04 10.69 14.20
N HIS A 74 10.95 11.76 13.41
CA HIS A 74 10.05 11.80 12.25
C HIS A 74 10.48 10.79 11.18
N LEU A 75 11.79 10.65 10.92
CA LEU A 75 12.30 9.67 9.96
C LEU A 75 12.07 8.23 10.43
N VAL A 76 12.25 7.98 11.74
CA VAL A 76 11.92 6.66 12.33
C VAL A 76 10.45 6.32 12.10
N GLN A 77 9.55 7.28 12.28
CA GLN A 77 8.13 7.10 12.00
C GLN A 77 7.85 6.91 10.51
N GLU A 78 8.49 7.68 9.64
CA GLU A 78 8.28 7.52 8.19
C GLU A 78 8.72 6.14 7.71
N VAL A 79 9.85 5.63 8.19
CA VAL A 79 10.35 4.30 7.82
C VAL A 79 9.46 3.19 8.39
N LEU A 80 9.04 3.29 9.64
CA LEU A 80 8.18 2.29 10.29
C LEU A 80 6.75 2.27 9.75
N TRP A 81 6.26 3.38 9.20
CA TRP A 81 4.95 3.48 8.55
C TRP A 81 5.03 3.33 7.03
N GLY A 82 6.21 3.03 6.48
CA GLY A 82 6.40 2.76 5.05
C GLY A 82 6.33 3.99 4.15
N SER A 83 6.43 5.20 4.69
CA SER A 83 6.51 6.44 3.89
C SER A 83 7.93 6.86 3.53
N ALA A 84 8.96 6.23 4.12
CA ALA A 84 10.36 6.42 3.75
C ALA A 84 11.11 5.08 3.66
N TYR A 85 12.18 5.06 2.86
CA TYR A 85 13.10 3.94 2.80
C TYR A 85 14.07 3.98 4.00
N ALA A 86 14.36 2.82 4.56
CA ALA A 86 15.38 2.67 5.58
C ALA A 86 16.77 2.77 4.93
N GLY A 87 17.59 3.72 5.38
CA GLY A 87 19.01 3.72 5.05
C GLY A 87 19.74 2.52 5.67
N ALA A 88 20.95 2.23 5.18
CA ALA A 88 21.82 1.23 5.79
C ALA A 88 22.02 1.53 7.29
N GLY A 89 22.00 0.50 8.13
CA GLY A 89 22.17 0.64 9.59
C GLY A 89 20.93 1.06 10.38
N PHE A 90 19.84 1.51 9.73
CA PHE A 90 18.63 1.96 10.43
C PHE A 90 18.04 0.88 11.35
N PHE A 91 17.84 -0.32 10.81
CA PHE A 91 17.26 -1.42 11.56
C PHE A 91 18.19 -1.91 12.67
N GLU A 92 19.51 -1.86 12.46
CA GLU A 92 20.49 -2.24 13.48
C GLU A 92 20.50 -1.25 14.65
N ALA A 93 20.53 0.06 14.36
CA ALA A 93 20.42 1.10 15.37
C ALA A 93 19.09 0.98 16.14
N MET A 94 17.99 0.76 15.43
CA MET A 94 16.66 0.62 16.04
C MET A 94 16.54 -0.64 16.90
N LEU A 95 16.99 -1.80 16.42
CA LEU A 95 16.98 -3.04 17.21
C LEU A 95 17.90 -2.92 18.43
N THR A 96 19.03 -2.22 18.30
CA THR A 96 19.94 -1.93 19.41
C THR A 96 19.25 -1.07 20.47
N THR A 97 18.57 0.00 20.07
CA THR A 97 17.79 0.86 20.97
C THR A 97 16.67 0.09 21.65
N LEU A 98 15.88 -0.68 20.89
CA LEU A 98 14.79 -1.49 21.45
C LEU A 98 15.34 -2.52 22.43
N SER A 99 16.48 -3.13 22.13
CA SER A 99 17.22 -4.03 23.03
C SER A 99 17.91 -3.34 24.20
N ARG A 100 17.57 -2.09 24.53
CA ARG A 100 17.90 -1.46 25.82
C ARG A 100 16.66 -1.11 26.62
N SER A 101 15.47 -1.20 26.00
CA SER A 101 14.19 -0.90 26.65
C SER A 101 13.76 -2.06 27.56
N PRO A 102 13.22 -1.78 28.77
CA PRO A 102 12.72 -2.81 29.70
C PRO A 102 11.62 -3.73 29.11
N ALA A 103 11.02 -3.38 27.96
CA ALA A 103 10.15 -4.24 27.15
C ALA A 103 10.86 -5.46 26.49
N HIS A 104 12.09 -5.73 26.91
CA HIS A 104 13.09 -6.69 26.39
C HIS A 104 12.63 -8.11 26.10
N ARG A 105 11.58 -8.61 26.76
CA ARG A 105 11.24 -10.04 26.72
C ARG A 105 10.85 -10.52 25.31
N ASN A 106 10.25 -9.65 24.51
CA ASN A 106 9.81 -9.96 23.13
C ASN A 106 10.92 -9.77 22.09
N ILE A 107 11.95 -8.96 22.38
CA ILE A 107 12.96 -8.53 21.39
C ILE A 107 14.00 -9.61 21.10
N ARG A 108 14.32 -10.48 22.08
CA ARG A 108 15.20 -11.62 21.86
C ARG A 108 14.66 -12.62 20.83
N LEU A 109 13.33 -12.73 20.73
CA LEU A 109 12.67 -13.57 19.73
C LEU A 109 12.84 -12.99 18.33
N LEU A 110 12.73 -11.67 18.18
CA LEU A 110 12.98 -11.00 16.91
C LEU A 110 14.43 -11.12 16.48
N ARG A 111 15.41 -10.92 17.37
CA ARG A 111 16.84 -11.04 16.98
C ARG A 111 17.21 -12.44 16.47
N ARG A 112 16.51 -13.49 16.90
CA ARG A 112 16.64 -14.85 16.37
C ARG A 112 15.87 -15.07 15.06
N ALA A 113 14.80 -14.31 14.85
CA ALA A 113 13.98 -14.36 13.64
C ALA A 113 14.49 -13.45 12.52
N VAL A 114 15.38 -12.48 12.81
CA VAL A 114 16.11 -11.73 11.77
C VAL A 114 16.93 -12.78 11.02
N PRO A 115 16.61 -13.07 9.75
CA PRO A 115 17.47 -13.95 8.96
C PRO A 115 18.84 -13.29 8.92
N GLY A 116 19.86 -14.01 9.40
CA GLY A 116 21.24 -13.63 9.16
C GLY A 116 21.39 -13.52 7.65
N GLU A 117 21.58 -12.29 7.18
CA GLU A 117 21.62 -11.93 5.77
C GLU A 117 20.28 -12.17 5.04
N LEU A 118 19.45 -11.11 4.99
CA LEU A 118 18.78 -10.81 3.73
C LEU A 118 19.88 -10.85 2.66
N GLY A 119 19.93 -11.94 1.89
CA GLY A 119 20.76 -12.10 0.69
C GLY A 119 20.34 -11.11 -0.40
N LEU A 120 20.33 -9.82 -0.06
CA LEU A 120 20.38 -8.72 -0.99
C LEU A 120 21.78 -8.80 -1.58
N ALA A 121 21.88 -9.45 -2.73
CA ALA A 121 23.03 -9.40 -3.60
C ALA A 121 23.60 -7.97 -3.59
N ARG A 122 24.90 -7.83 -3.30
CA ARG A 122 25.63 -6.58 -3.54
C ARG A 122 25.26 -6.12 -4.96
N PRO A 123 24.61 -4.96 -5.15
CA PRO A 123 24.55 -4.39 -6.49
C PRO A 123 26.00 -4.10 -6.89
N HIS A 124 26.38 -4.62 -8.05
CA HIS A 124 27.59 -4.20 -8.74
C HIS A 124 27.62 -2.67 -8.78
N SER A 125 28.79 -2.13 -8.47
CA SER A 125 29.14 -0.72 -8.56
C SER A 125 28.66 -0.08 -9.87
N GLU A 126 27.64 0.77 -9.76
CA GLU A 126 27.58 2.03 -10.50
C GLU A 126 27.04 3.07 -9.51
N GLU A 127 27.96 3.83 -8.92
CA GLU A 127 27.62 5.01 -8.12
C GLU A 127 26.92 6.03 -9.02
N PRO A 128 25.71 6.51 -8.69
CA PRO A 128 25.28 7.80 -9.20
C PRO A 128 26.12 8.86 -8.50
N ALA A 129 26.98 9.54 -9.26
CA ALA A 129 27.73 10.70 -8.80
C ALA A 129 26.76 11.76 -8.24
N ILE A 130 26.74 11.90 -6.92
CA ILE A 130 26.09 12.99 -6.22
C ILE A 130 27.01 14.20 -6.36
N VAL A 131 26.68 15.13 -7.26
CA VAL A 131 27.33 16.45 -7.28
C VAL A 131 26.56 17.36 -6.34
N VAL A 132 27.21 17.74 -5.24
CA VAL A 132 26.72 18.71 -4.28
C VAL A 132 26.81 20.12 -4.90
N SER A 133 25.69 20.80 -5.09
CA SER A 133 25.71 22.24 -5.42
C SER A 133 26.12 23.05 -4.18
N GLN A 134 26.86 24.15 -4.37
CA GLN A 134 27.36 25.02 -3.29
C GLN A 134 26.25 25.70 -2.45
N ASP A 135 24.99 25.57 -2.85
CA ASP A 135 23.85 26.29 -2.26
C ASP A 135 22.99 25.45 -1.31
N GLY A 136 23.39 24.20 -1.03
CA GLY A 136 22.75 23.37 0.02
C GLY A 136 21.37 22.81 -0.28
N ILE A 137 20.89 22.86 -1.54
CA ILE A 137 19.58 22.30 -1.94
C ILE A 137 19.79 21.01 -2.75
N LEU A 138 19.33 19.88 -2.21
CA LEU A 138 19.30 18.59 -2.91
C LEU A 138 18.19 18.59 -3.98
N ARG A 139 18.57 18.54 -5.26
CA ARG A 139 17.63 18.30 -6.37
C ARG A 139 18.00 17.01 -7.10
N VAL A 140 17.09 16.04 -7.03
CA VAL A 140 17.20 14.79 -7.80
C VAL A 140 16.71 15.06 -9.21
N ARG A 141 17.57 14.85 -10.21
CA ARG A 141 17.23 14.98 -11.63
C ARG A 141 16.78 13.61 -12.14
N PRO A 142 15.50 13.38 -12.46
CA PRO A 142 15.11 12.15 -13.13
C PRO A 142 15.56 12.21 -14.60
N THR A 143 16.43 11.29 -15.00
CA THR A 143 16.74 11.02 -16.41
C THR A 143 15.62 10.17 -16.99
N VAL A 144 14.73 10.78 -17.76
CA VAL A 144 13.81 10.08 -18.65
C VAL A 144 14.11 10.56 -20.07
N PRO A 145 14.30 9.66 -21.06
CA PRO A 145 14.45 10.07 -22.44
C PRO A 145 13.12 10.62 -22.96
N VAL A 146 13.20 11.80 -23.57
CA VAL A 146 12.10 12.48 -24.27
C VAL A 146 11.94 11.83 -25.64
N GLU A 147 10.84 11.13 -25.87
CA GLU A 147 10.30 10.94 -27.22
C GLU A 147 8.97 11.68 -27.36
N ALA A 148 8.85 12.34 -28.50
CA ALA A 148 7.87 13.37 -28.79
C ALA A 148 6.56 12.78 -29.34
N GLY A 149 5.45 13.39 -28.92
CA GLY A 149 4.31 13.68 -29.79
C GLY A 149 3.20 12.63 -29.89
N ALA A 150 2.12 12.82 -29.13
CA ALA A 150 0.76 12.68 -29.64
C ALA A 150 -0.24 13.30 -28.66
N ALA A 151 -1.02 14.26 -29.16
CA ALA A 151 -2.06 14.98 -28.44
C ALA A 151 -3.17 14.02 -27.96
N LEU A 152 -3.33 13.91 -26.64
CA LEU A 152 -4.52 13.36 -25.99
C LEU A 152 -4.95 14.33 -24.88
N GLY A 153 -6.27 14.54 -24.78
CA GLY A 153 -6.95 15.60 -24.05
C GLY A 153 -6.65 15.71 -22.54
N PRO A 154 -7.35 16.59 -21.81
CA PRO A 154 -7.06 16.86 -20.40
C PRO A 154 -7.18 15.58 -19.58
N LYS A 155 -6.03 14.98 -19.31
CA LYS A 155 -5.85 13.85 -18.42
C LYS A 155 -6.22 14.37 -17.04
N GLN A 156 -7.41 14.01 -16.56
CA GLN A 156 -7.78 14.22 -15.16
C GLN A 156 -6.76 13.45 -14.32
N GLU A 157 -5.72 14.14 -13.85
CA GLU A 157 -4.86 13.66 -12.80
C GLU A 157 -5.74 13.44 -11.58
N ALA A 158 -6.08 12.17 -11.34
CA ALA A 158 -6.75 11.76 -10.11
C ALA A 158 -5.91 12.31 -8.94
N PRO A 159 -6.51 13.06 -8.00
CA PRO A 159 -5.77 13.67 -6.92
C PRO A 159 -5.07 12.57 -6.13
N THR A 160 -3.74 12.52 -6.22
CA THR A 160 -2.86 11.63 -5.47
C THR A 160 -2.92 12.01 -3.99
N ARG A 161 -3.96 11.55 -3.28
CA ARG A 161 -4.19 11.81 -1.86
C ARG A 161 -3.88 10.60 -0.98
N ALA A 162 -2.92 9.76 -1.39
CA ALA A 162 -2.25 8.86 -0.46
C ALA A 162 -1.16 9.67 0.26
N LYS A 163 -1.53 10.37 1.34
CA LYS A 163 -0.55 11.07 2.21
C LYS A 163 0.38 10.10 2.94
N HIS A 164 0.09 8.80 2.88
CA HIS A 164 0.86 7.77 3.55
C HIS A 164 1.30 6.72 2.53
N GLY A 165 2.60 6.43 2.48
CA GLY A 165 3.22 5.50 1.51
C GLY A 165 2.86 4.02 1.67
N TYR A 166 1.77 3.69 2.37
CA TYR A 166 1.29 2.32 2.53
C TYR A 166 0.02 2.05 1.73
N THR A 167 -0.16 0.80 1.29
CA THR A 167 -1.32 0.33 0.51
C THR A 167 -2.61 0.40 1.34
N PRO A 168 -3.76 0.78 0.75
CA PRO A 168 -5.04 0.75 1.45
C PRO A 168 -5.36 -0.67 1.96
N PRO A 169 -6.08 -0.80 3.09
CA PRO A 169 -6.42 -2.10 3.66
C PRO A 169 -7.25 -2.95 2.67
N ASN A 170 -6.89 -4.23 2.53
CA ASN A 170 -7.56 -5.16 1.62
C ASN A 170 -8.77 -5.81 2.29
N PRO A 171 -10.01 -5.60 1.80
CA PRO A 171 -11.20 -6.16 2.42
C PRO A 171 -11.36 -7.68 2.20
N GLY A 172 -10.62 -8.28 1.27
CA GLY A 172 -10.78 -9.69 0.89
C GLY A 172 -10.41 -10.71 1.98
N GLN A 173 -9.56 -10.32 2.93
CA GLN A 173 -9.05 -11.15 4.02
C GLN A 173 -9.85 -11.00 5.33
N ILE A 174 -10.94 -10.23 5.32
CA ILE A 174 -11.69 -9.91 6.54
C ILE A 174 -12.75 -10.98 6.78
N GLU A 175 -12.64 -11.70 7.89
CA GLU A 175 -13.52 -12.84 8.22
C GLU A 175 -14.52 -12.56 9.35
N SER A 176 -14.44 -11.40 10.00
CA SER A 176 -15.33 -11.06 11.11
C SER A 176 -15.85 -9.63 11.06
N VAL A 177 -17.05 -9.42 11.64
CA VAL A 177 -17.69 -8.10 11.72
C VAL A 177 -16.82 -7.08 12.48
N PRO A 178 -16.21 -7.40 13.64
CA PRO A 178 -15.31 -6.46 14.30
C PRO A 178 -14.09 -6.10 13.45
N ALA A 179 -13.47 -7.09 12.79
CA ALA A 179 -12.33 -6.84 11.91
C ALA A 179 -12.70 -5.94 10.72
N PHE A 180 -13.93 -6.07 10.19
CA PHE A 180 -14.42 -5.19 9.12
C PHE A 180 -14.53 -3.73 9.58
N VAL A 181 -15.06 -3.50 10.78
CA VAL A 181 -15.17 -2.16 11.34
C VAL A 181 -13.79 -1.56 11.62
N GLU A 182 -12.84 -2.34 12.15
CA GLU A 182 -11.46 -1.87 12.34
C GLU A 182 -10.77 -1.56 11.01
N ALA A 183 -10.98 -2.38 9.97
CA ALA A 183 -10.44 -2.12 8.64
C ALA A 183 -10.97 -0.81 8.04
N LEU A 184 -12.25 -0.46 8.27
CA LEU A 184 -12.80 0.84 7.86
C LEU A 184 -12.18 2.01 8.63
N ARG A 185 -11.82 1.82 9.91
CA ARG A 185 -11.08 2.84 10.67
C ARG A 185 -9.65 3.01 10.15
N LEU A 186 -8.99 1.91 9.80
CA LEU A 186 -7.67 1.94 9.16
C LEU A 186 -7.73 2.64 7.80
N LEU A 187 -8.80 2.41 7.03
CA LEU A 187 -9.04 3.11 5.77
C LEU A 187 -9.20 4.62 5.97
N LEU A 188 -9.99 5.03 6.98
CA LEU A 188 -10.12 6.45 7.33
C LEU A 188 -8.77 7.05 7.77
N THR A 189 -7.97 6.30 8.51
CA THR A 189 -6.62 6.72 8.91
C THR A 189 -5.70 6.84 7.69
N TRP A 190 -5.79 5.90 6.75
CA TRP A 190 -5.02 5.89 5.50
C TRP A 190 -5.35 7.06 4.58
N SER A 191 -6.61 7.47 4.48
CA SER A 191 -6.97 8.67 3.71
C SER A 191 -6.48 9.97 4.35
N GLY A 192 -6.02 9.92 5.60
CA GLY A 192 -5.58 11.07 6.38
C GLY A 192 -6.70 12.05 6.70
N MET A 193 -7.96 11.64 6.54
CA MET A 193 -9.13 12.49 6.77
C MET A 193 -9.60 12.43 8.21
N LYS A 194 -9.92 13.60 8.78
CA LYS A 194 -10.64 13.68 10.06
C LYS A 194 -12.14 13.53 9.83
N LEU A 195 -12.89 13.14 10.87
CA LEU A 195 -14.36 12.99 10.77
C LEU A 195 -15.08 14.26 10.31
N ARG A 196 -14.56 15.45 10.64
CA ARG A 196 -15.12 16.73 10.16
C ARG A 196 -14.92 16.91 8.65
N GLU A 197 -13.73 16.62 8.16
CA GLU A 197 -13.40 16.72 6.74
C GLU A 197 -14.19 15.70 5.92
N LEU A 198 -14.36 14.49 6.46
CA LEU A 198 -15.19 13.46 5.85
C LEU A 198 -16.64 13.91 5.72
N GLU A 199 -17.21 14.53 6.75
CA GLU A 199 -18.57 15.07 6.69
C GLU A 199 -18.69 16.15 5.61
N GLU A 200 -17.77 17.11 5.56
CA GLU A 200 -17.73 18.18 4.57
C GLU A 200 -17.58 17.61 3.15
N GLN A 201 -16.69 16.64 2.94
CA GLN A 201 -16.49 15.99 1.64
C GLN A 201 -17.70 15.15 1.22
N SER A 202 -18.38 14.47 2.15
CA SER A 202 -19.58 13.69 1.83
C SER A 202 -20.73 14.54 1.30
N LYS A 203 -20.79 15.83 1.65
CA LYS A 203 -21.79 16.78 1.12
C LYS A 203 -21.50 17.18 -0.33
N LEU A 204 -20.24 17.11 -0.74
CA LEU A 204 -19.79 17.51 -2.08
C LEU A 204 -19.84 16.35 -3.07
N MET A 205 -19.97 15.09 -2.60
CA MET A 205 -20.03 13.94 -3.49
C MET A 205 -21.39 13.86 -4.20
N PRO A 206 -21.40 13.83 -5.54
CA PRO A 206 -22.62 13.55 -6.29
C PRO A 206 -23.01 12.08 -6.11
N ASP A 207 -24.29 11.83 -5.84
CA ASP A 207 -25.04 10.57 -5.97
C ASP A 207 -24.25 9.26 -5.77
N SER A 208 -23.50 9.16 -4.68
CA SER A 208 -22.72 7.97 -4.35
C SER A 208 -23.55 6.81 -3.76
N GLY A 209 -24.89 6.94 -3.73
CA GLY A 209 -25.82 5.92 -3.26
C GLY A 209 -26.15 4.87 -4.34
N ALA A 210 -26.65 3.71 -3.93
CA ALA A 210 -27.11 2.68 -4.86
C ALA A 210 -28.32 3.16 -5.70
N ASP A 211 -29.17 3.99 -5.09
CA ASP A 211 -30.38 4.54 -5.71
C ASP A 211 -30.14 5.92 -6.36
N GLY A 212 -28.88 6.30 -6.58
CA GLY A 212 -28.53 7.64 -7.06
C GLY A 212 -28.87 8.76 -6.07
N ARG A 213 -28.98 8.46 -4.77
CA ARG A 213 -29.14 9.48 -3.72
C ARG A 213 -27.81 9.72 -3.01
N ALA A 214 -27.43 10.98 -2.85
CA ALA A 214 -26.30 11.34 -2.01
C ALA A 214 -26.51 10.88 -0.56
N VAL A 215 -25.55 10.12 -0.03
CA VAL A 215 -25.57 9.62 1.35
C VAL A 215 -24.72 10.55 2.20
N TRP A 216 -25.38 11.38 3.02
CA TRP A 216 -24.67 12.29 3.91
C TRP A 216 -24.07 11.53 5.11
N LEU A 217 -22.74 11.61 5.25
CA LEU A 217 -21.99 10.98 6.34
C LEU A 217 -21.77 11.98 7.49
N ALA A 218 -22.83 12.27 8.23
CA ALA A 218 -22.71 13.08 9.45
C ALA A 218 -21.69 12.46 10.43
N ARG A 219 -20.88 13.29 11.09
CA ARG A 219 -19.84 12.84 12.05
C ARG A 219 -20.41 11.92 13.13
N SER A 220 -21.59 12.22 13.65
CA SER A 220 -22.27 11.40 14.67
C SER A 220 -22.60 10.00 14.14
N THR A 221 -23.11 9.92 12.91
CA THR A 221 -23.44 8.67 12.22
C THR A 221 -22.21 7.80 12.02
N VAL A 222 -21.10 8.37 11.54
CA VAL A 222 -19.83 7.63 11.35
C VAL A 222 -19.26 7.18 12.69
N SER A 223 -19.32 8.04 13.72
CA SER A 223 -18.87 7.70 15.07
C SER A 223 -19.68 6.55 15.66
N ASP A 224 -21.00 6.57 15.50
CA ASP A 224 -21.90 5.53 15.99
C ASP A 224 -21.71 4.22 15.21
N MET A 225 -21.56 4.30 13.88
CA MET A 225 -21.19 3.17 13.04
C MET A 225 -19.94 2.45 13.55
N PHE A 226 -18.90 3.20 13.96
CA PHE A 226 -17.68 2.62 14.53
C PHE A 226 -17.84 2.13 15.97
N ARG A 227 -18.80 2.63 16.75
CA ARG A 227 -19.03 2.22 18.15
C ARG A 227 -19.87 0.95 18.28
N ARG A 228 -20.80 0.72 17.34
CA ARG A 228 -21.74 -0.41 17.40
C ARG A 228 -21.01 -1.75 17.24
N LYS A 229 -20.82 -2.44 18.36
CA LYS A 229 -20.24 -3.78 18.38
C LYS A 229 -21.19 -4.79 17.74
N GLY A 230 -20.66 -5.64 16.86
CA GLY A 230 -21.38 -6.79 16.29
C GLY A 230 -22.48 -6.46 15.27
N LYS A 231 -22.61 -5.19 14.85
CA LYS A 231 -23.50 -4.81 13.74
C LYS A 231 -22.68 -4.37 12.54
N LEU A 232 -23.01 -4.94 11.38
CA LEU A 232 -22.38 -4.56 10.13
C LEU A 232 -22.90 -3.18 9.69
N PRO A 233 -22.03 -2.26 9.25
CA PRO A 233 -22.46 -0.99 8.65
C PRO A 233 -23.39 -1.21 7.45
N LYS A 234 -24.28 -0.26 7.16
CA LYS A 234 -25.13 -0.31 5.97
C LYS A 234 -24.28 -0.23 4.70
N ALA A 235 -24.68 -0.91 3.63
CA ALA A 235 -23.94 -0.95 2.36
C ALA A 235 -23.71 0.46 1.79
N GLU A 236 -24.73 1.30 1.81
CA GLU A 236 -24.67 2.71 1.40
C GLU A 236 -23.63 3.53 2.16
N MET A 237 -23.52 3.32 3.48
CA MET A 237 -22.54 4.01 4.30
C MET A 237 -21.12 3.54 3.98
N VAL A 238 -20.93 2.24 3.74
CA VAL A 238 -19.63 1.69 3.31
C VAL A 238 -19.24 2.30 1.97
N ARG A 239 -20.14 2.28 0.98
CA ARG A 239 -19.92 2.86 -0.34
C ARG A 239 -19.50 4.33 -0.25
N ALA A 240 -20.31 5.15 0.43
CA ALA A 240 -20.02 6.56 0.61
C ALA A 240 -18.68 6.80 1.34
N LEU A 241 -18.41 6.05 2.41
CA LEU A 241 -17.15 6.18 3.16
C LEU A 241 -15.94 5.86 2.28
N THR A 242 -16.00 4.74 1.55
CA THR A 242 -14.91 4.30 0.66
C THR A 242 -14.69 5.29 -0.49
N ALA A 243 -15.77 5.86 -1.04
CA ALA A 243 -15.70 6.85 -2.09
C ALA A 243 -15.08 8.17 -1.59
N VAL A 244 -15.50 8.67 -0.42
CA VAL A 244 -14.91 9.86 0.20
C VAL A 244 -13.43 9.64 0.54
N CYS A 245 -13.04 8.43 0.94
CA CYS A 245 -11.63 8.07 1.18
C CYS A 245 -10.80 7.96 -0.11
N GLY A 246 -11.38 8.16 -1.30
CA GLY A 246 -10.68 8.19 -2.57
C GLY A 246 -10.39 6.81 -3.17
N LEU A 247 -11.11 5.76 -2.75
CA LEU A 247 -10.99 4.44 -3.37
C LEU A 247 -11.64 4.42 -4.76
N THR A 248 -11.05 3.64 -5.66
CA THR A 248 -11.62 3.40 -7.00
C THR A 248 -12.95 2.63 -6.92
N ALA A 249 -13.80 2.73 -7.93
CA ALA A 249 -15.08 2.00 -7.96
C ALA A 249 -14.90 0.48 -7.80
N ALA A 250 -13.82 -0.08 -8.37
CA ALA A 250 -13.49 -1.49 -8.23
C ALA A 250 -13.15 -1.86 -6.78
N ASP A 251 -12.41 -1.01 -6.07
CA ASP A 251 -12.11 -1.25 -4.66
C ASP A 251 -13.34 -1.08 -3.77
N GLN A 252 -14.17 -0.07 -4.05
CA GLN A 252 -15.46 0.10 -3.36
C GLN A 252 -16.32 -1.17 -3.49
N GLU A 253 -16.38 -1.78 -4.67
CA GLU A 253 -17.10 -3.02 -4.89
C GLU A 253 -16.52 -4.19 -4.09
N ARG A 254 -15.18 -4.30 -3.99
CA ARG A 254 -14.53 -5.30 -3.11
C ARG A 254 -14.93 -5.14 -1.64
N TRP A 255 -15.07 -3.90 -1.16
CA TRP A 255 -15.56 -3.62 0.19
C TRP A 255 -17.02 -4.06 0.39
N LEU A 256 -17.87 -3.84 -0.62
CA LEU A 256 -19.27 -4.25 -0.58
C LEU A 256 -19.43 -5.77 -0.65
N GLN A 257 -18.61 -6.45 -1.44
CA GLN A 257 -18.58 -7.91 -1.51
C GLN A 257 -18.12 -8.54 -0.19
N ALA A 258 -17.07 -7.99 0.44
CA ALA A 258 -16.62 -8.44 1.75
C ALA A 258 -17.72 -8.24 2.81
N ARG A 259 -18.42 -7.10 2.78
CA ARG A 259 -19.60 -6.85 3.62
C ARG A 259 -20.68 -7.91 3.40
N ALA A 260 -21.10 -8.17 2.16
CA ALA A 260 -22.14 -9.15 1.84
C ALA A 260 -21.76 -10.57 2.34
N ARG A 261 -20.50 -10.97 2.17
CA ARG A 261 -19.98 -12.23 2.70
C ARG A 261 -20.12 -12.34 4.23
N LEU A 262 -19.80 -11.27 4.95
CA LEU A 262 -19.94 -11.23 6.42
C LEU A 262 -21.39 -11.26 6.88
N GLU A 263 -22.29 -10.64 6.12
CA GLU A 263 -23.73 -10.70 6.35
C GLU A 263 -24.25 -12.14 6.21
N ASP A 264 -23.86 -12.84 5.14
CA ASP A 264 -24.18 -14.26 4.93
C ASP A 264 -23.65 -15.16 6.05
N LEU A 265 -22.40 -14.95 6.47
CA LEU A 265 -21.80 -15.69 7.59
C LEU A 265 -22.57 -15.45 8.89
N SER A 266 -22.99 -14.21 9.17
CA SER A 266 -23.79 -13.87 10.35
C SER A 266 -25.16 -14.56 10.32
N LEU A 267 -25.81 -14.60 9.15
CA LEU A 267 -27.10 -15.27 8.98
C LEU A 267 -26.98 -16.79 9.14
N ARG A 268 -25.92 -17.40 8.62
CA ARG A 268 -25.63 -18.84 8.81
C ARG A 268 -25.42 -19.20 10.28
N GLY A 269 -24.65 -18.39 11.02
CA GLY A 269 -24.43 -18.60 12.46
C GLY A 269 -25.73 -18.52 13.28
N LYS A 270 -26.62 -17.56 12.96
CA LYS A 270 -27.94 -17.45 13.63
C LYS A 270 -28.84 -18.65 13.36
N ARG A 271 -28.82 -19.21 12.13
CA ARG A 271 -29.60 -20.39 11.77
C ARG A 271 -29.10 -21.65 12.49
N ALA A 272 -27.79 -21.84 12.61
CA ALA A 272 -27.20 -22.96 13.34
C ALA A 272 -27.54 -22.93 14.85
N GLY A 273 -27.61 -21.73 15.45
CA GLY A 273 -28.01 -21.56 16.85
C GLY A 273 -29.50 -21.79 17.13
N ARG A 274 -30.38 -21.62 16.13
CA ARG A 274 -31.79 -22.01 16.20
C ARG A 274 -31.96 -23.48 15.88
N ARG A 275 -31.40 -24.35 16.70
CA ARG A 275 -31.76 -25.77 16.69
C ARG A 275 -33.27 -25.86 16.99
N PRO A 276 -34.09 -26.48 16.12
CA PRO A 276 -35.54 -26.47 16.29
C PRO A 276 -35.89 -27.17 17.61
N ALA A 277 -36.51 -26.42 18.53
CA ALA A 277 -36.99 -26.93 19.82
C ALA A 277 -38.17 -27.92 19.67
N ALA A 278 -38.58 -28.23 18.45
CA ALA A 278 -39.69 -29.13 18.13
C ALA A 278 -39.20 -30.58 17.91
N ALA A 279 -38.68 -31.21 18.96
CA ALA A 279 -38.55 -32.66 19.04
C ALA A 279 -38.46 -33.19 20.48
N ARG A 280 -38.91 -32.42 21.48
CA ARG A 280 -39.26 -33.02 22.77
C ARG A 280 -40.65 -33.62 22.60
N ARG A 281 -40.62 -34.89 22.20
CA ARG A 281 -41.73 -35.84 22.23
C ARG A 281 -42.60 -35.59 23.46
N ASP A 282 -43.84 -35.24 23.18
CA ASP A 282 -44.96 -35.68 23.99
C ASP A 282 -44.88 -37.20 24.13
N GLY A 283 -44.85 -37.68 25.37
CA GLY A 283 -45.00 -39.10 25.66
C GLY A 283 -43.98 -39.59 26.67
N GLU A 284 -44.28 -39.37 27.95
CA GLU A 284 -44.47 -40.49 28.89
C GLU A 284 -45.13 -39.96 30.17
N LYS A 285 -46.45 -40.12 30.29
CA LYS A 285 -47.14 -40.04 31.58
C LYS A 285 -46.90 -41.38 32.29
N PRO A 286 -46.20 -41.45 33.44
CA PRO A 286 -46.17 -42.67 34.22
C PRO A 286 -47.54 -42.89 34.84
N ALA A 287 -48.18 -44.00 34.50
CA ALA A 287 -49.35 -44.50 35.20
C ALA A 287 -48.92 -44.99 36.59
N THR A 288 -49.31 -44.26 37.63
CA THR A 288 -49.25 -44.75 39.02
C THR A 288 -50.45 -45.64 39.29
N ARG A 289 -50.16 -46.86 39.74
CA ARG A 289 -51.07 -47.88 40.26
C ARG A 289 -51.11 -47.78 41.79
#